data_AF-A0A1B9MZF5-F1
#
_entry.id   AF-A0A1B9MZF5-F1
#
_cell.length_a   1.000
_cell.length_b   1.000
_cell.length_c   1.000
_cell.angle_alpha   90.00
_cell.angle_beta   90.00
_cell.angle_gamma   90.00
#
_symmetry.space_group_name_H-M   'P 1'
#
loop_
_entity.id
_entity.type
_entity.pdbx_description
1 polymer ?
#
loop_
_entity_poly.entity_id
_entity_poly.type
_entity_poly.pdbx_seq_one_letter_code
_entity_poly.pdbx_strand_id
1 'polypeptide(L)'
;VQIILSAIISCSIVSILFYDEFYSKAISAVLSGVLTGINLYLKNSNLSEHTKEHQKVAHELWKVREEYVSLLTDLDELDKSVMVKKRDELQNRTYEIYKNAPKTDSKSYKEARKVLKNEEEQTFSKKELDLMLPPALRKNKTNLR
;
A
#
# COMPACT_ATOMS: atom_id res chain seq x y z
N VAL A 1 12.65 -14.56 -6.83
CA VAL A 1 13.02 -15.83 -6.17
C VAL A 1 12.40 -17.04 -6.87
N GLN A 2 11.08 -17.08 -7.11
CA GLN A 2 10.39 -18.20 -7.74
C GLN A 2 10.91 -18.57 -9.14
N ILE A 3 11.18 -17.56 -10.00
CA ILE A 3 11.72 -17.76 -11.36
C ILE A 3 13.13 -18.39 -11.34
N ILE A 4 13.98 -17.96 -10.41
CA ILE A 4 15.34 -18.48 -10.25
C ILE A 4 15.27 -19.92 -9.71
N LEU A 5 14.42 -20.19 -8.72
CA LEU A 5 14.22 -21.53 -8.18
C LEU A 5 13.66 -22.50 -9.22
N SER A 6 12.68 -22.07 -10.04
CA SER A 6 12.13 -22.90 -11.11
C SER A 6 13.15 -23.21 -12.20
N ALA A 7 14.07 -22.28 -12.49
CA ALA A 7 15.16 -22.51 -13.45
C ALA A 7 16.20 -23.52 -12.93
N ILE A 8 16.50 -23.49 -11.62
CA ILE A 8 17.39 -24.48 -11.00
C ILE A 8 16.73 -25.86 -10.99
N ILE A 9 15.42 -25.92 -10.71
CA ILE A 9 14.65 -27.18 -10.71
C ILE A 9 14.55 -27.75 -12.12
N SER A 10 14.28 -26.94 -13.15
CA SER A 10 14.24 -27.42 -14.53
C SER A 10 15.59 -27.96 -14.99
N CYS A 11 16.71 -27.28 -14.65
CA CYS A 11 18.06 -27.78 -14.93
C CYS A 11 18.36 -29.10 -14.19
N SER A 12 17.93 -29.24 -12.94
CA SER A 12 18.11 -30.47 -12.15
C SER A 12 17.32 -31.65 -12.73
N ILE A 13 16.08 -31.41 -13.17
CA ILE A 13 15.23 -32.43 -13.83
C ILE A 13 15.83 -32.88 -15.16
N VAL A 14 16.35 -31.95 -15.97
CA VAL A 14 17.03 -32.28 -17.24
C VAL A 14 18.30 -33.12 -16.97
N SER A 15 19.03 -32.84 -15.89
CA SER A 15 20.24 -33.58 -15.53
C SER A 15 19.96 -35.05 -15.17
N ILE A 16 18.78 -35.36 -14.62
CA ILE A 16 18.34 -36.74 -14.31
C ILE A 16 18.16 -37.59 -15.58
N LEU A 17 17.85 -36.97 -16.74
CA LEU A 17 17.69 -37.69 -18.00
C LEU A 17 19.02 -38.15 -18.61
N PHE A 18 20.13 -37.50 -18.26
CA PHE A 18 21.46 -37.80 -18.79
C PHE A 18 22.35 -38.56 -17.79
N TYR A 19 22.11 -38.43 -16.48
CA TYR A 19 22.86 -39.08 -15.41
C TYR A 19 21.93 -39.82 -14.44
N ASP A 20 21.96 -41.15 -14.47
CA ASP A 20 21.11 -42.03 -13.66
C ASP A 20 21.72 -42.29 -12.26
N GLU A 21 22.08 -41.21 -11.56
CA GLU A 21 22.56 -41.30 -10.19
C GLU A 21 21.44 -41.07 -9.18
N PHE A 22 21.35 -41.93 -8.17
CA PHE A 22 20.39 -41.79 -7.08
C PHE A 22 20.44 -40.42 -6.40
N TYR A 23 21.64 -39.82 -6.32
CA TYR A 23 21.87 -38.50 -5.73
C TYR A 23 21.18 -37.36 -6.49
N SER A 24 21.14 -37.38 -7.83
CA SER A 24 20.48 -36.34 -8.63
C SER A 24 18.97 -36.36 -8.45
N LYS A 25 18.38 -37.56 -8.39
CA LYS A 25 16.95 -37.78 -8.08
C LYS A 25 16.58 -37.29 -6.68
N ALA A 26 17.40 -37.61 -5.67
CA ALA A 26 17.17 -37.17 -4.30
C ALA A 26 17.19 -35.65 -4.16
N ILE A 27 18.17 -34.97 -4.78
CA ILE A 27 18.29 -33.51 -4.74
C ILE A 27 17.10 -32.85 -5.45
N SER A 28 16.71 -33.33 -6.63
CA SER A 28 15.57 -32.77 -7.38
C SER A 28 14.24 -32.96 -6.65
N ALA A 29 14.06 -34.09 -5.96
CA ALA A 29 12.86 -34.36 -5.16
C ALA A 29 12.76 -33.40 -3.96
N VAL A 30 13.85 -33.19 -3.23
CA VAL A 30 13.90 -32.23 -2.12
C VAL A 30 13.64 -30.81 -2.62
N LEU A 31 14.29 -30.40 -3.71
CA LEU A 31 14.14 -29.05 -4.25
C LEU A 31 12.71 -28.79 -4.76
N SER A 32 12.08 -29.78 -5.40
CA SER A 32 10.67 -29.72 -5.81
C SER A 32 9.72 -29.68 -4.61
N GLY A 33 10.02 -30.42 -3.55
CA GLY A 33 9.26 -30.39 -2.29
C GLY A 33 9.32 -29.02 -1.63
N VAL A 34 10.50 -28.42 -1.55
CA VAL A 34 10.69 -27.06 -1.00
C VAL A 34 9.94 -26.02 -1.85
N LEU A 35 10.06 -26.09 -3.19
CA LEU A 35 9.32 -25.18 -4.07
C LEU A 35 7.80 -25.33 -3.90
N THR A 36 7.32 -26.56 -3.81
CA THR A 36 5.89 -26.85 -3.59
C THR A 36 5.43 -26.31 -2.25
N GLY A 37 6.21 -26.48 -1.19
CA GLY A 37 5.94 -25.91 0.14
C GLY A 37 5.87 -24.38 0.13
N ILE A 38 6.80 -23.72 -0.57
CA ILE A 38 6.78 -22.25 -0.75
C ILE A 38 5.55 -21.81 -1.54
N ASN A 39 5.22 -22.50 -2.63
CA ASN A 39 4.03 -22.18 -3.44
C ASN A 39 2.73 -22.37 -2.66
N LEU A 40 2.63 -23.43 -1.86
CA LEU A 40 1.48 -23.68 -0.99
C LEU A 40 1.39 -22.62 0.10
N TYR A 41 2.51 -22.24 0.71
CA TYR A 41 2.57 -21.15 1.68
C TYR A 41 2.12 -19.83 1.07
N LEU A 42 2.64 -19.44 -0.10
CA LEU A 42 2.25 -18.20 -0.78
C LEU A 42 0.77 -18.20 -1.18
N LYS A 43 0.25 -19.34 -1.65
CA LYS A 43 -1.15 -19.49 -2.05
C LYS A 43 -2.10 -19.45 -0.84
N ASN A 44 -1.71 -20.03 0.29
CA ASN A 44 -2.53 -20.05 1.51
C ASN A 44 -2.27 -18.85 2.42
N SER A 45 -1.18 -18.12 2.20
CA SER A 45 -0.95 -16.86 2.87
C SER A 45 -1.89 -15.84 2.22
N ASN A 46 -2.91 -15.42 2.96
CA ASN A 46 -3.82 -14.33 2.61
C ASN A 46 -3.10 -12.97 2.47
N LEU A 47 -1.77 -12.94 2.29
CA LEU A 47 -0.96 -11.76 2.04
C LEU A 47 -1.48 -10.95 0.85
N SER A 48 -1.90 -11.63 -0.21
CA SER A 48 -2.49 -10.96 -1.38
C SER A 48 -3.85 -10.34 -1.08
N GLU A 49 -4.62 -10.94 -0.18
CA GLU A 49 -5.94 -10.46 0.23
C GLU A 49 -5.81 -9.26 1.18
N HIS A 50 -4.97 -9.36 2.21
CA HIS A 50 -4.68 -8.24 3.12
C HIS A 50 -4.09 -7.04 2.37
N THR A 51 -3.23 -7.26 1.38
CA THR A 51 -2.70 -6.16 0.55
C THR A 51 -3.83 -5.48 -0.22
N LYS A 52 -4.76 -6.25 -0.80
CA LYS A 52 -5.93 -5.70 -1.51
C LYS A 52 -6.86 -4.94 -0.57
N GLU A 53 -7.05 -5.40 0.67
CA GLU A 53 -7.85 -4.70 1.67
C GLU A 53 -7.24 -3.34 2.03
N HIS A 54 -5.93 -3.28 2.27
CA HIS A 54 -5.23 -2.01 2.49
C HIS A 54 -5.30 -1.08 1.27
N GLN A 55 -5.14 -1.62 0.05
CA GLN A 55 -5.29 -0.84 -1.20
C GLN A 55 -6.70 -0.28 -1.37
N LYS A 56 -7.72 -1.07 -1.05
CA LYS A 56 -9.13 -0.64 -1.11
C LYS A 56 -9.37 0.55 -0.18
N VAL A 57 -8.92 0.46 1.06
CA VAL A 57 -9.03 1.56 2.03
C VAL A 57 -8.30 2.81 1.55
N ALA A 58 -7.09 2.65 0.97
CA ALA A 58 -6.34 3.78 0.42
C ALA A 58 -7.11 4.47 -0.73
N HIS A 59 -7.73 3.70 -1.63
CA HIS A 59 -8.57 4.25 -2.71
C HIS A 59 -9.81 4.98 -2.17
N GLU A 60 -10.47 4.43 -1.14
CA GLU A 60 -11.63 5.08 -0.52
C GLU A 60 -11.25 6.40 0.15
N LEU A 61 -10.13 6.43 0.88
CA LEU A 61 -9.60 7.67 1.49
C LEU A 61 -9.17 8.69 0.43
N TRP A 62 -8.55 8.24 -0.66
CA TRP A 62 -8.17 9.10 -1.78
C TRP A 62 -9.39 9.81 -2.36
N LYS A 63 -10.51 9.09 -2.57
CA LYS A 63 -11.75 9.69 -3.06
C LYS A 63 -12.26 10.78 -2.12
N VAL A 64 -12.26 10.53 -0.81
CA VAL A 64 -12.68 11.55 0.18
C VAL A 64 -11.75 12.77 0.16
N ARG A 65 -10.44 12.56 -0.01
CA ARG A 65 -9.47 13.65 -0.17
C ARG A 65 -9.79 14.50 -1.39
N GLU A 66 -10.04 13.90 -2.54
CA GLU A 66 -10.39 14.65 -3.76
C GLU A 66 -11.71 15.42 -3.60
N GLU A 67 -12.70 14.84 -2.93
CA GLU A 67 -13.96 15.53 -2.60
C GLU A 67 -13.73 16.74 -1.69
N TYR A 68 -12.80 16.68 -0.74
CA TYR A 68 -12.38 17.85 0.05
C TYR A 68 -11.68 18.91 -0.81
N VAL A 69 -10.80 18.50 -1.72
CA VAL A 69 -10.09 19.43 -2.63
C VAL A 69 -11.09 20.18 -3.50
N SER A 70 -12.10 19.49 -4.05
CA SER A 70 -13.20 20.14 -4.78
C SER A 70 -14.04 21.04 -3.86
N LEU A 71 -14.35 20.61 -2.64
CA LEU A 71 -15.08 21.46 -1.70
C LEU A 71 -14.31 22.75 -1.37
N LEU A 72 -12.97 22.68 -1.29
CA LEU A 72 -12.10 23.84 -1.07
C LEU A 72 -12.10 24.81 -2.25
N THR A 73 -12.24 24.34 -3.48
CA THR A 73 -12.32 25.24 -4.66
C THR A 73 -13.67 25.94 -4.74
N ASP A 74 -14.74 25.28 -4.31
CA ASP A 74 -16.10 25.79 -4.46
C ASP A 74 -16.54 26.66 -3.26
N LEU A 75 -15.64 26.92 -2.30
CA LEU A 75 -15.95 27.65 -1.06
C LEU A 75 -16.55 29.04 -1.29
N ASP A 76 -16.11 29.74 -2.34
CA ASP A 76 -16.55 31.11 -2.64
C ASP A 76 -17.95 31.14 -3.29
N GLU A 77 -18.40 30.02 -3.86
CA GLU A 77 -19.69 29.90 -4.54
C GLU A 77 -20.78 29.27 -3.66
N LEU A 78 -20.40 28.54 -2.60
CA LEU A 78 -21.34 27.82 -1.73
C LEU A 78 -21.78 28.65 -0.51
N ASP A 79 -23.06 28.51 -0.16
CA ASP A 79 -23.56 29.01 1.11
C ASP A 79 -22.92 28.27 2.30
N LYS A 80 -22.69 29.01 3.38
CA LYS A 80 -22.01 28.52 4.59
C LYS A 80 -22.74 27.33 5.21
N SER A 81 -24.08 27.28 5.16
CA SER A 81 -24.86 26.16 5.71
C SER A 81 -24.63 24.87 4.93
N VAL A 82 -24.54 24.95 3.61
CA VAL A 82 -24.30 23.80 2.71
C VAL A 82 -22.86 23.31 2.86
N MET A 83 -21.91 24.24 2.98
CA MET A 83 -20.49 23.93 3.20
C MET A 83 -20.28 23.12 4.49
N VAL A 84 -20.88 23.56 5.61
CA VAL A 84 -20.78 22.87 6.89
C VAL A 84 -21.36 21.46 6.80
N LYS A 85 -22.53 21.32 6.17
CA LYS A 85 -23.17 20.00 6.00
C LYS A 85 -22.31 19.04 5.17
N LYS A 86 -21.76 19.50 4.04
CA LYS A 86 -20.85 18.69 3.21
C LYS A 86 -19.59 18.29 3.96
N ARG A 87 -19.00 19.21 4.72
CA ARG A 87 -17.84 18.92 5.57
C ARG A 87 -18.15 17.81 6.57
N ASP A 88 -19.27 17.93 7.29
CA ASP A 88 -19.63 16.96 8.32
C ASP A 88 -19.92 15.57 7.72
N GLU A 89 -20.52 15.53 6.52
CA GLU A 89 -20.69 14.30 5.74
C GLU A 89 -19.35 13.65 5.39
N LEU A 90 -18.40 14.44 4.86
CA LEU A 90 -17.06 13.95 4.52
C LEU A 90 -16.30 13.46 5.75
N GLN A 91 -16.43 14.14 6.89
CA GLN A 91 -15.82 13.71 8.17
C GLN A 91 -16.39 12.38 8.64
N ASN A 92 -17.72 12.22 8.63
CA ASN A 92 -18.37 10.97 9.00
C ASN A 92 -17.95 9.82 8.07
N ARG A 93 -17.88 10.07 6.77
CA ARG A 93 -17.45 9.06 5.80
C ARG A 93 -15.97 8.67 5.99
N THR A 94 -15.11 9.63 6.31
CA THR A 94 -13.70 9.37 6.67
C THR A 94 -13.62 8.48 7.90
N TYR A 95 -14.42 8.76 8.93
CA TYR A 95 -14.46 7.97 10.16
C TYR A 95 -14.88 6.52 9.89
N GLU A 96 -15.95 6.31 9.11
CA GLU A 96 -16.41 4.95 8.77
C GLU A 96 -15.37 4.16 7.96
N ILE A 97 -14.60 4.80 7.07
CA ILE A 97 -13.50 4.14 6.35
C ILE A 97 -12.40 3.70 7.32
N TYR A 98 -11.95 4.58 8.22
CA TYR A 98 -10.92 4.22 9.20
C TYR A 98 -11.38 3.14 10.19
N LYS A 99 -12.64 3.17 10.61
CA LYS A 99 -13.23 2.19 11.52
C LYS A 99 -13.22 0.77 10.94
N ASN A 100 -13.41 0.66 9.62
CA ASN A 100 -13.43 -0.62 8.91
C ASN A 100 -12.07 -1.00 8.31
N ALA A 101 -11.03 -0.19 8.52
CA ALA A 101 -9.71 -0.46 7.96
C ALA A 101 -9.03 -1.66 8.64
N PRO A 102 -8.33 -2.51 7.88
CA PRO A 102 -7.56 -3.62 8.44
C PRO A 102 -6.46 -3.11 9.37
N LYS A 103 -6.29 -3.79 10.51
CA LYS A 103 -5.29 -3.41 11.51
C LYS A 103 -3.88 -3.71 11.00
N THR A 104 -2.98 -2.74 11.10
CA THR A 104 -1.56 -2.92 10.81
C THR A 104 -0.90 -3.82 11.85
N ASP A 105 0.04 -4.67 11.43
CA ASP A 105 0.84 -5.50 12.32
C ASP A 105 1.66 -4.63 13.31
N SER A 106 1.78 -5.07 14.55
CA SER A 106 2.54 -4.40 15.60
C SER A 106 4.00 -4.11 15.23
N LYS A 107 4.65 -4.99 14.45
CA LYS A 107 6.01 -4.82 13.97
C LYS A 107 6.07 -3.70 12.93
N SER A 108 5.18 -3.75 11.94
CA SER A 108 5.07 -2.72 10.90
C SER A 108 4.73 -1.35 11.51
N TYR A 109 3.86 -1.32 12.53
CA TYR A 109 3.53 -0.10 13.27
C TYR A 109 4.76 0.48 14.01
N LYS A 110 5.58 -0.37 14.66
CA LYS A 110 6.80 0.09 15.35
C LYS A 110 7.82 0.70 14.39
N GLU A 111 8.04 0.07 13.24
CA GLU A 111 8.94 0.58 12.21
C GLU A 111 8.42 1.92 11.66
N ALA A 112 7.14 1.99 11.25
CA ALA A 112 6.53 3.23 10.77
C ALA A 112 6.59 4.34 11.84
N ARG A 113 6.32 4.04 13.11
CA ARG A 113 6.39 5.00 14.22
C ARG A 113 7.81 5.51 14.46
N LYS A 114 8.84 4.69 14.24
CA LYS A 114 10.24 5.11 14.40
C LYS A 114 10.62 6.14 13.34
N VAL A 115 10.23 5.91 12.09
CA VAL A 115 10.41 6.88 10.99
C VAL A 115 9.62 8.16 11.30
N LEU A 116 8.33 8.04 11.62
CA LEU A 116 7.46 9.20 11.93
C LEU A 116 7.98 10.08 13.07
N LYS A 117 8.56 9.49 14.13
CA LYS A 117 9.06 10.24 15.29
C LYS A 117 10.45 10.83 15.10
N ASN A 118 11.32 10.16 14.35
CA ASN A 118 12.72 10.54 14.24
C ASN A 118 13.01 11.37 12.98
N GLU A 119 12.13 11.33 11.97
CA GLU A 119 12.31 12.03 10.69
C GLU A 119 11.31 13.20 10.51
N GLU A 120 10.70 13.69 11.60
CA GLU A 120 9.71 14.79 11.58
C GLU A 120 8.45 14.55 10.72
N GLU A 121 8.28 13.38 10.12
CA GLU A 121 7.12 13.03 9.27
C GLU A 121 5.78 12.93 10.02
N GLN A 122 5.78 13.07 11.35
CA GLN A 122 4.54 13.10 12.14
C GLN A 122 3.65 14.31 11.78
N THR A 123 4.24 15.39 11.27
CA THR A 123 3.52 16.59 10.86
C THR A 123 4.00 17.06 9.51
N PHE A 124 3.08 17.52 8.67
CA PHE A 124 3.45 18.13 7.40
C PHE A 124 4.12 19.48 7.63
N SER A 125 5.24 19.71 6.96
CA SER A 125 5.87 21.02 6.87
C SER A 125 4.94 22.02 6.18
N LYS A 126 5.15 23.32 6.42
CA LYS A 126 4.37 24.39 5.74
C LYS A 126 4.41 24.28 4.22
N LYS A 127 5.53 23.81 3.65
CA LYS A 127 5.70 23.62 2.20
C LYS A 127 4.85 22.46 1.69
N GLU A 128 4.82 21.34 2.41
CA GLU A 128 4.01 20.17 2.04
C GLU A 128 2.52 20.46 2.15
N LEU A 129 2.09 21.17 3.20
CA LEU A 129 0.72 21.64 3.34
C LEU A 129 0.30 22.53 2.16
N ASP A 130 1.18 23.42 1.70
CA ASP A 130 0.93 24.27 0.52
C ASP A 130 0.79 23.43 -0.76
N LEU A 131 1.59 22.36 -0.91
CA LEU A 131 1.48 21.44 -2.04
C LEU A 131 0.18 20.61 -2.03
N MET A 132 -0.37 20.32 -0.85
CA MET A 132 -1.65 19.63 -0.71
C MET A 132 -2.85 20.46 -1.16
N LEU A 133 -2.73 21.79 -1.17
CA LEU A 133 -3.79 22.68 -1.62
C LEU A 133 -3.89 22.74 -3.16
N PRO A 134 -5.09 22.99 -3.72
CA PRO A 134 -5.25 23.31 -5.13
C PRO A 134 -4.30 24.45 -5.54
N PRO A 135 -3.78 24.45 -6.80
CA PRO A 135 -2.87 25.49 -7.28
C PRO A 135 -3.37 26.93 -7.10
N ALA A 136 -4.69 27.14 -7.08
CA ALA A 136 -5.31 28.44 -6.85
C ALA A 136 -5.10 28.98 -5.43
N LEU A 137 -5.00 28.11 -4.43
CA LEU A 137 -4.95 28.45 -3.00
C LEU A 137 -3.52 28.42 -2.41
N ARG A 138 -2.50 28.11 -3.23
CA ARG A 138 -1.11 28.03 -2.78
C ARG A 138 -0.52 29.42 -2.51
N LYS A 139 0.12 29.59 -1.35
CA LYS A 139 0.73 30.86 -0.92
C LYS A 139 2.00 31.22 -1.71
N ASN A 140 2.68 30.24 -2.32
CA ASN A 140 3.91 30.46 -3.08
C ASN A 140 3.74 30.99 -4.51
N LYS A 141 2.53 31.38 -4.93
CA LYS A 141 2.31 32.05 -6.23
C LYS A 141 3.08 33.39 -6.38
N THR A 142 3.62 33.94 -5.29
CA THR A 142 4.22 35.28 -5.28
C THR A 142 5.72 35.33 -5.62
N ASN A 143 6.42 34.19 -5.79
CA ASN A 143 7.88 34.17 -6.06
C ASN A 143 8.29 33.62 -7.43
N LEU A 144 7.39 33.63 -8.42
CA LEU A 144 7.69 33.27 -9.81
C LEU A 144 7.40 34.43 -10.77
N ARG A 145 7.98 35.59 -10.49
CA ARG A 145 8.15 36.71 -11.43
C ARG A 145 9.60 37.13 -11.47
#